data_AF-A0A356E656-F1
#
_entry.id   AF-A0A356E656-F1
#
_cell.length_a   1.000
_cell.length_b   1.000
_cell.length_c   1.000
_cell.angle_alpha   90.00
_cell.angle_beta   90.00
_cell.angle_gamma   90.00
#
_symmetry.space_group_name_H-M   'P 1'
#
loop_
_entity.id
_entity.type
_entity.pdbx_description
1 polymer ?
#
loop_
_entity_poly.entity_id
_entity_poly.type
_entity_poly.pdbx_seq_one_letter_code
_entity_poly.pdbx_strand_id
1 'polypeptide(L)'
;MALFFSIFPIILLIYLMIKRNALPSYVALPWIAVVVLIIQLIFFSTDITIISANIVSALIAVQTPITVIFGAILFNRFSEISGATDILRKWLGNINPNPVAQIMIIGWAFAFMIEGASGFGTPAAIAAP
;
A
#
# COMPACT_ATOMS: atom_id res chain seq x y z
N MET A 1 27.58 12.98 11.43
CA MET A 1 27.70 12.68 9.98
C MET A 1 26.87 11.46 9.57
N ALA A 2 26.97 10.32 10.26
CA ALA A 2 26.22 9.11 9.91
C ALA A 2 24.69 9.31 9.85
N LEU A 3 24.11 9.96 10.85
CA LEU A 3 22.66 10.26 10.91
C LEU A 3 22.17 11.00 9.65
N PHE A 4 22.94 11.98 9.18
CA PHE A 4 22.59 12.73 7.98
C PHE A 4 22.51 11.81 6.75
N PHE A 5 23.52 10.97 6.53
CA PHE A 5 23.54 10.03 5.39
C PHE A 5 22.48 8.93 5.49
N SER A 6 22.08 8.53 6.71
CA SER A 6 20.98 7.59 6.89
C SER A 6 19.61 8.18 6.56
N ILE A 7 19.39 9.46 6.89
CA ILE A 7 18.09 10.12 6.69
C ILE A 7 17.97 10.75 5.29
N PHE A 8 19.08 11.18 4.69
CA PHE A 8 19.10 11.89 3.41
C PHE A 8 18.31 11.19 2.29
N PRO A 9 18.47 9.87 2.02
CA PRO A 9 17.70 9.20 0.97
C PRO A 9 16.19 9.24 1.20
N ILE A 10 15.76 9.20 2.47
CA ILE A 10 14.34 9.23 2.85
C ILE A 10 13.77 10.61 2.55
N ILE A 11 14.43 11.68 3.02
CA ILE A 11 14.01 13.06 2.75
C ILE A 11 14.01 13.33 1.24
N LEU A 12 15.03 12.87 0.53
CA LEU A 12 15.13 13.04 -0.91
C LEU A 12 13.98 12.34 -1.64
N LEU A 13 13.65 11.10 -1.27
CA LEU A 13 12.51 10.37 -1.85
C LEU A 13 11.20 11.12 -1.64
N ILE A 14 10.94 11.55 -0.40
CA ILE A 14 9.73 12.32 -0.05
C ILE A 14 9.67 13.60 -0.89
N TYR A 15 10.77 14.34 -0.98
CA TYR A 15 10.84 15.56 -1.78
C TYR A 15 10.56 15.31 -3.27
N LEU A 16 11.15 14.26 -3.86
CA LEU A 16 10.96 13.93 -5.27
C LEU A 16 9.50 13.56 -5.59
N MET A 17 8.78 13.00 -4.63
CA MET A 17 7.40 12.55 -4.79
C MET A 17 6.33 13.58 -4.40
N ILE A 18 6.67 14.61 -3.61
CA ILE A 18 5.68 15.62 -3.14
C ILE A 18 5.74 16.94 -3.91
N LYS A 19 6.89 17.28 -4.53
CA LYS A 19 7.05 18.58 -5.23
C LYS A 19 5.99 18.80 -6.33
N ARG A 20 5.78 20.06 -6.71
CA ARG A 20 4.75 20.48 -7.70
C ARG A 20 4.76 19.66 -9.01
N ASN A 21 5.94 19.27 -9.50
CA ASN A 21 6.11 18.34 -10.61
C ASN A 21 6.69 17.02 -10.09
N ALA A 22 5.90 16.29 -9.30
CA ALA A 22 6.32 15.05 -8.65
C ALA A 22 6.83 14.04 -9.69
N LEU A 23 7.96 13.40 -9.39
CA LEU A 23 8.44 12.30 -10.20
C LEU A 23 7.53 11.08 -9.98
N PRO A 24 7.18 10.35 -11.03
CA PRO A 24 6.46 9.09 -10.86
C PRO A 24 7.25 8.11 -9.98
N SER A 25 6.56 7.37 -9.12
CA SER A 25 7.21 6.44 -8.17
C SER A 25 8.07 5.38 -8.86
N TYR A 26 7.67 4.93 -10.06
CA TYR A 26 8.44 3.96 -10.85
C TYR A 26 9.79 4.51 -11.34
N VAL A 27 9.99 5.83 -11.32
CA VAL A 27 11.26 6.50 -11.61
C VAL A 27 11.99 6.83 -10.30
N ALA A 28 11.31 7.45 -9.35
CA ALA A 28 11.93 7.92 -8.12
C ALA A 28 12.52 6.79 -7.26
N LEU A 29 11.82 5.66 -7.11
CA LEU A 29 12.24 4.56 -6.24
C LEU A 29 13.54 3.89 -6.72
N PRO A 30 13.70 3.50 -8.01
CA PRO A 30 14.98 2.98 -8.51
C PRO A 30 16.14 3.96 -8.33
N TRP A 31 15.93 5.26 -8.58
CA TRP A 31 16.97 6.27 -8.39
C TRP A 31 17.42 6.36 -6.94
N ILE A 32 16.48 6.36 -6.00
CA ILE A 32 16.81 6.39 -4.57
C ILE A 32 17.51 5.09 -4.14
N ALA A 33 17.13 3.93 -4.69
CA ALA A 33 17.83 2.68 -4.42
C ALA A 33 19.32 2.75 -4.83
N VAL A 34 19.63 3.36 -5.98
CA VAL A 34 21.02 3.61 -6.41
C VAL A 34 21.75 4.53 -5.44
N VAL A 35 21.12 5.62 -5.00
CA VAL A 35 21.70 6.54 -4.00
C VAL A 35 22.00 5.82 -2.68
N VAL A 36 21.07 5.01 -2.19
CA VAL A 36 21.26 4.21 -0.95
C VAL A 36 22.43 3.24 -1.12
N LEU A 37 22.53 2.58 -2.28
CA LEU A 37 23.62 1.64 -2.58
C LEU A 37 24.99 2.35 -2.60
N ILE A 38 25.07 3.53 -3.20
CA ILE A 38 26.28 4.36 -3.20
C ILE A 38 26.68 4.75 -1.77
N ILE A 39 25.72 5.19 -0.95
CA ILE A 39 25.98 5.57 0.45
C ILE A 39 26.45 4.36 1.27
N GLN A 40 25.84 3.19 1.09
CA GLN A 40 26.23 1.95 1.76
C GLN A 40 27.65 1.52 1.42
N LEU A 41 28.03 1.58 0.15
CA LEU A 41 29.37 1.18 -0.30
C LEU A 41 30.46 2.19 0.06
N ILE A 42 30.20 3.50 -0.11
CA ILE A 42 31.23 4.53 0.05
C ILE A 42 31.34 5.00 1.50
N PHE A 43 30.21 5.33 2.14
CA PHE A 43 30.22 5.94 3.47
C PHE A 43 30.22 4.90 4.59
N PHE A 44 29.38 3.88 4.47
CA PHE A 44 29.30 2.82 5.49
C PHE A 44 30.28 1.67 5.25
N SER A 45 30.89 1.58 4.06
CA SER A 45 31.84 0.51 3.70
C SER A 45 31.26 -0.89 3.95
N THR A 46 29.95 -1.05 3.73
CA THR A 46 29.25 -2.30 4.00
C THR A 46 29.71 -3.38 3.03
N ASP A 47 29.89 -4.60 3.54
CA ASP A 47 30.28 -5.76 2.73
C ASP A 47 29.27 -6.02 1.61
N ILE A 48 29.77 -6.22 0.39
CA ILE A 48 28.99 -6.52 -0.81
C ILE A 48 28.14 -7.80 -0.61
N THR A 49 28.65 -8.74 0.17
CA THR A 49 27.94 -9.98 0.53
C THR A 49 26.66 -9.67 1.32
N ILE A 50 26.74 -8.73 2.26
CA ILE A 50 25.58 -8.30 3.07
C ILE A 50 24.60 -7.52 2.19
N ILE A 51 25.09 -6.63 1.33
CA ILE A 51 24.23 -5.84 0.43
C ILE A 51 23.47 -6.78 -0.54
N SER A 52 24.17 -7.71 -1.17
CA SER A 52 23.56 -8.67 -2.10
C SER A 52 22.56 -9.60 -1.41
N ALA A 53 22.87 -10.08 -0.20
CA ALA A 53 21.92 -10.85 0.60
C ALA A 53 20.64 -10.07 0.93
N ASN A 54 20.76 -8.79 1.28
CA ASN A 54 19.60 -7.92 1.54
C ASN A 54 18.76 -7.68 0.28
N ILE A 55 19.39 -7.52 -0.89
CA ILE A 55 18.67 -7.40 -2.17
C ILE A 55 17.86 -8.67 -2.46
N VAL A 56 18.47 -9.84 -2.30
CA VAL A 56 17.77 -11.13 -2.50
C VAL A 56 16.61 -11.29 -1.51
N SER A 57 16.85 -10.97 -0.22
CA SER A 57 15.82 -10.98 0.80
C SER A 57 14.64 -10.05 0.43
N ALA A 58 14.93 -8.84 -0.07
CA ALA A 58 13.90 -7.90 -0.50
C ALA A 58 13.09 -8.40 -1.71
N LEU A 59 13.73 -9.08 -2.67
CA LEU A 59 13.04 -9.69 -3.82
C LEU A 59 12.07 -10.81 -3.41
N ILE A 60 12.38 -11.53 -2.34
CA ILE A 60 11.48 -12.53 -1.75
C ILE A 60 10.37 -11.82 -0.97
N ALA A 61 10.72 -10.83 -0.14
CA ALA A 61 9.76 -10.11 0.69
C ALA A 61 8.67 -9.37 -0.12
N VAL A 62 9.01 -8.84 -1.29
CA VAL A 62 8.04 -8.13 -2.15
C VAL A 62 7.00 -9.05 -2.79
N GLN A 63 7.20 -10.37 -2.82
CA GLN A 63 6.20 -11.30 -3.37
C GLN A 63 4.89 -11.28 -2.58
N THR A 64 4.94 -11.04 -1.27
CA THR A 64 3.75 -10.95 -0.42
C THR A 64 2.80 -9.82 -0.87
N PRO A 65 3.21 -8.54 -0.90
CA PRO A 65 2.33 -7.48 -1.37
C PRO A 65 1.95 -7.63 -2.85
N ILE A 66 2.83 -8.15 -3.71
CA ILE A 66 2.50 -8.40 -5.14
C ILE A 66 1.34 -9.39 -5.26
N THR A 67 1.41 -10.52 -4.55
CA THR A 67 0.36 -11.55 -4.60
C THR A 67 -0.95 -11.07 -4.01
N VAL A 68 -0.92 -10.27 -2.95
CA VAL A 68 -2.11 -9.64 -2.36
C VAL A 68 -2.77 -8.67 -3.35
N ILE A 69 -2.00 -7.76 -3.96
CA ILE A 69 -2.52 -6.81 -4.95
C ILE A 69 -3.06 -7.53 -6.18
N PHE A 70 -2.34 -8.55 -6.66
CA PHE A 70 -2.78 -9.39 -7.77
C PHE A 70 -4.12 -10.06 -7.45
N GLY A 71 -4.24 -10.70 -6.29
CA GLY A 71 -5.49 -11.34 -5.86
C GLY A 71 -6.65 -10.35 -5.77
N ALA A 72 -6.42 -9.16 -5.20
CA ALA A 72 -7.43 -8.12 -5.08
C ALA A 72 -7.90 -7.60 -6.46
N ILE A 73 -6.97 -7.33 -7.39
CA ILE A 73 -7.29 -6.87 -8.75
C ILE A 73 -8.03 -7.96 -9.52
N LEU A 74 -7.56 -9.20 -9.45
CA LEU A 74 -8.19 -10.34 -10.11
C LEU A 74 -9.63 -10.54 -9.60
N PHE A 75 -9.82 -10.54 -8.29
CA PHE A 75 -11.14 -10.67 -7.67
C PHE A 75 -12.07 -9.51 -8.04
N ASN A 76 -11.56 -8.27 -8.07
CA ASN A 76 -12.34 -7.12 -8.49
C ASN A 76 -12.78 -7.24 -9.95
N ARG A 77 -11.86 -7.57 -10.86
CA ARG A 77 -12.20 -7.77 -12.28
C ARG A 77 -13.16 -8.92 -12.51
N PHE A 78 -12.97 -10.02 -11.79
CA PHE A 78 -13.90 -11.15 -11.85
C PHE A 78 -15.30 -10.77 -11.36
N SER A 79 -15.39 -10.01 -10.26
CA SER A 79 -16.67 -9.54 -9.69
C SER A 79 -17.38 -8.54 -10.62
N GLU A 80 -16.61 -7.68 -11.30
CA GLU A 80 -17.13 -6.74 -12.32
C GLU A 80 -17.66 -7.50 -13.54
N ILE A 81 -16.88 -8.42 -14.12
CA ILE A 81 -17.24 -9.15 -15.34
C ILE A 81 -18.40 -10.12 -15.10
N SER A 82 -18.46 -10.76 -13.92
CA SER A 82 -19.56 -11.65 -13.54
C SER A 82 -20.87 -10.92 -13.21
N GLY A 83 -20.86 -9.59 -13.09
CA GLY A 83 -22.03 -8.78 -12.72
C GLY A 83 -22.38 -8.87 -11.23
N ALA A 84 -21.58 -9.55 -10.40
CA ALA A 84 -21.78 -9.65 -8.96
C ALA A 84 -21.79 -8.26 -8.30
N THR A 85 -20.94 -7.35 -8.77
CA THR A 85 -20.93 -5.95 -8.31
C THR A 85 -22.25 -5.22 -8.56
N ASP A 86 -22.91 -5.48 -9.68
CA ASP A 86 -24.18 -4.84 -10.02
C ASP A 86 -25.34 -5.39 -9.19
N ILE A 87 -25.33 -6.70 -8.91
CA ILE A 87 -26.29 -7.33 -8.00
C ILE A 87 -26.14 -6.73 -6.60
N LEU A 88 -24.91 -6.61 -6.08
CA LEU A 88 -24.64 -5.97 -4.80
C LEU A 88 -25.11 -4.52 -4.75
N ARG A 89 -24.83 -3.73 -5.80
CA ARG A 89 -25.29 -2.33 -5.90
C ARG A 89 -26.81 -2.22 -5.90
N LYS A 90 -27.51 -3.08 -6.64
CA LYS A 90 -28.98 -3.10 -6.65
C LYS A 90 -29.55 -3.49 -5.30
N TRP A 91 -28.96 -4.47 -4.62
CA TRP A 91 -29.44 -4.90 -3.31
C TRP A 91 -29.23 -3.82 -2.25
N LEU A 92 -28.01 -3.28 -2.15
CA LEU A 92 -27.67 -2.21 -1.19
C LEU A 92 -28.43 -0.91 -1.47
N GLY A 93 -28.66 -0.58 -2.75
CA GLY A 93 -29.39 0.61 -3.18
C GLY A 93 -30.88 0.60 -2.84
N ASN A 94 -31.44 -0.56 -2.52
CA ASN A 94 -32.86 -0.72 -2.19
C ASN A 94 -33.11 -0.93 -0.68
N ILE A 95 -32.09 -0.79 0.17
CA ILE A 95 -32.25 -0.96 1.63
C ILE A 95 -33.06 0.18 2.24
N ASN A 96 -32.76 1.43 1.89
CA ASN A 96 -33.45 2.60 2.45
C ASN A 96 -33.45 3.76 1.45
N PRO A 97 -34.60 4.37 1.13
CA PRO A 97 -34.66 5.52 0.22
C PRO A 97 -33.93 6.77 0.76
N ASN A 98 -33.68 6.87 2.08
CA ASN A 98 -32.93 7.97 2.65
C ASN A 98 -31.41 7.76 2.46
N PRO A 99 -30.72 8.61 1.68
CA PRO A 99 -29.30 8.42 1.36
C PRO A 99 -28.38 8.53 2.59
N VAL A 100 -28.75 9.34 3.59
CA VAL A 100 -27.99 9.46 4.84
C VAL A 100 -28.09 8.15 5.62
N ALA A 101 -29.30 7.63 5.80
CA ALA A 101 -29.51 6.37 6.50
C ALA A 101 -28.82 5.20 5.78
N GLN A 102 -28.83 5.19 4.44
CA GLN A 102 -28.16 4.16 3.65
C GLN A 102 -26.64 4.17 3.82
N ILE A 103 -26.00 5.35 3.76
CA ILE A 103 -24.56 5.47 4.00
C ILE A 103 -24.22 5.06 5.43
N MET A 104 -25.05 5.43 6.42
CA MET A 104 -24.85 5.01 7.81
C MET A 104 -24.94 3.50 7.97
N ILE A 105 -25.94 2.84 7.38
CA ILE A 105 -26.11 1.38 7.45
C ILE A 105 -24.92 0.67 6.79
N ILE A 106 -24.53 1.09 5.57
CA ILE A 106 -23.42 0.48 4.83
C ILE A 106 -22.10 0.70 5.59
N GLY A 107 -21.81 1.93 6.02
CA GLY A 107 -20.59 2.25 6.75
C GLY A 107 -20.46 1.51 8.08
N TRP A 108 -21.55 1.43 8.84
CA TRP A 108 -21.61 0.68 10.10
C TRP A 108 -21.44 -0.83 9.88
N ALA A 109 -22.17 -1.43 8.93
CA ALA A 109 -22.08 -2.86 8.64
C ALA A 109 -20.70 -3.28 8.09
N PHE A 110 -20.09 -2.42 7.26
CA PHE A 110 -18.77 -2.68 6.68
C PHE A 110 -17.67 -2.71 7.76
N ALA A 111 -17.78 -1.85 8.78
CA ALA A 111 -16.88 -1.88 9.93
C ALA A 111 -16.92 -3.25 10.64
N PHE A 112 -18.09 -3.77 10.98
CA PHE A 112 -18.21 -5.09 11.61
C PHE A 112 -17.76 -6.24 10.72
N MET A 113 -17.99 -6.15 9.40
CA MET A 113 -17.49 -7.13 8.44
C MET A 113 -15.97 -7.20 8.45
N ILE A 114 -15.28 -6.05 8.48
CA ILE A 114 -13.82 -5.98 8.61
C ILE A 114 -13.36 -6.59 9.94
N GLU A 115 -14.07 -6.31 11.03
CA GLU A 115 -13.75 -6.91 12.34
C GLU A 115 -13.81 -8.44 12.29
N GLY A 116 -14.89 -8.98 11.72
CA GLY A 116 -15.09 -10.42 11.58
C GLY A 116 -14.06 -11.07 10.66
N ALA A 117 -13.64 -10.40 9.59
CA ALA A 117 -12.63 -10.90 8.66
C ALA A 117 -11.19 -10.80 9.20
N SER A 118 -10.90 -9.79 10.02
CA SER A 118 -9.56 -9.52 10.56
C SER A 118 -9.28 -10.21 11.90
N GLY A 119 -10.31 -10.41 12.73
CA GLY A 119 -10.22 -11.07 14.03
C GLY A 119 -9.59 -10.25 15.17
N PHE A 120 -9.15 -9.00 14.95
CA PHE A 120 -8.40 -8.22 15.95
C PHE A 120 -8.66 -6.70 15.94
N GLY A 121 -9.91 -6.24 16.12
CA GLY A 121 -10.22 -4.83 16.40
C GLY A 121 -9.83 -3.82 15.30
N THR A 122 -9.60 -4.31 14.07
CA THR A 122 -9.19 -3.53 12.89
C THR A 122 -10.12 -2.37 12.49
N PRO A 123 -11.45 -2.38 12.75
CA PRO A 123 -12.30 -1.26 12.37
C PRO A 123 -11.93 0.03 13.10
N ALA A 124 -11.48 -0.02 14.35
CA ALA A 124 -11.05 1.17 15.07
C ALA A 124 -9.81 1.83 14.44
N ALA A 125 -8.94 1.04 13.78
CA ALA A 125 -7.73 1.53 13.13
C ALA A 125 -7.97 2.06 11.71
N ILE A 126 -9.00 1.59 11.00
CA ILE A 126 -9.32 2.00 9.61
C ILE A 126 -10.45 3.05 9.56
N ALA A 127 -11.39 3.01 10.51
CA ALA A 127 -12.51 3.95 10.59
C ALA A 127 -12.19 5.21 11.40
N ALA A 128 -11.01 5.29 12.02
CA ALA A 128 -10.51 6.54 12.58
C ALA A 128 -10.16 7.51 11.41
N PRO A 129 -10.59 8.78 11.48
CA PRO A 129 -10.38 9.76 10.42
C PRO A 129 -8.90 10.05 10.11
#